data_AF-A0A7S0AG85-F1
#
_entry.id   AF-A0A7S0AG85-F1
#
_cell.length_a   1.000
_cell.length_b   1.000
_cell.length_c   1.000
_cell.angle_alpha   90.00
_cell.angle_beta   90.00
_cell.angle_gamma   90.00
#
_symmetry.space_group_name_H-M   'P 1'
#
loop_
_entity.id
_entity.type
_entity.pdbx_description
1 polymer ?
#
loop_
_entity_poly.entity_id
_entity_poly.type
_entity_poly.pdbx_seq_one_letter_code
_entity_poly.pdbx_strand_id
1 'polypeptide(L)'
;QHDTWDCGVACTQMVLRWLRSSRYPQIDDSMTLTYDEMTERKWIIDACESRSIWTIDFVIILQRLFEKELRQSFDFPLNSSDQDDDDAWDEARYLYLSKRFGVDEAYKSYGYYRDAFERDQSRIKGRFALAKELNLPMCEAQIGLDLLVDVISRDECIAMVLIDNAVLKRMGGDYAGHYVLLVGISTDIEDVAQAEAYCGKEEDTPSASYCLIVKN
;
A
#
# COMPACT_ATOMS: atom_id res chain seq x y z
N GLN A 1 -13.49 -6.71 3.54
CA GLN A 1 -12.41 -6.43 4.52
C GLN A 1 -13.07 -6.22 5.88
N HIS A 2 -12.81 -7.10 6.85
CA HIS A 2 -13.57 -7.17 8.10
C HIS A 2 -12.91 -6.48 9.30
N ASP A 3 -11.58 -6.25 9.26
CA ASP A 3 -10.83 -5.66 10.38
C ASP A 3 -10.20 -4.31 10.03
N THR A 4 -10.05 -3.46 11.04
CA THR A 4 -9.53 -2.08 10.91
C THR A 4 -8.16 -2.04 10.23
N TRP A 5 -7.27 -2.97 10.55
CA TRP A 5 -5.86 -2.94 10.13
C TRP A 5 -5.48 -3.86 8.97
N ASP A 6 -6.40 -4.73 8.56
CA ASP A 6 -6.19 -5.69 7.47
C ASP A 6 -5.99 -5.02 6.11
N CYS A 7 -6.34 -3.73 5.99
CA CYS A 7 -6.09 -2.97 4.78
C CYS A 7 -4.62 -2.91 4.40
N GLY A 8 -3.71 -2.86 5.38
CA GLY A 8 -2.30 -2.82 5.06
C GLY A 8 -1.78 -4.15 4.50
N VAL A 9 -2.15 -5.26 5.13
CA VAL A 9 -1.79 -6.60 4.64
C VAL A 9 -2.37 -6.83 3.24
N ALA A 10 -3.65 -6.52 3.03
CA ALA A 10 -4.28 -6.65 1.72
C ALA A 10 -3.58 -5.80 0.65
N CYS A 11 -3.16 -4.57 0.96
CA CYS A 11 -2.42 -3.73 0.03
C CYS A 11 -1.06 -4.33 -0.33
N THR A 12 -0.34 -4.92 0.61
CA THR A 12 0.90 -5.65 0.31
C THR A 12 0.64 -6.79 -0.67
N GLN A 13 -0.42 -7.57 -0.45
CA GLN A 13 -0.80 -8.66 -1.36
C GLN A 13 -1.18 -8.14 -2.74
N MET A 14 -1.87 -7.00 -2.84
CA MET A 14 -2.18 -6.36 -4.13
C MET A 14 -0.92 -5.89 -4.87
N VAL A 15 0.05 -5.33 -4.15
CA VAL A 15 1.36 -4.94 -4.74
C VAL A 15 2.09 -6.18 -5.24
N LEU A 16 2.11 -7.26 -4.46
CA LEU A 16 2.71 -8.55 -4.85
C LEU A 16 2.03 -9.10 -6.11
N ARG A 17 0.70 -9.08 -6.18
CA ARG A 17 -0.04 -9.47 -7.38
C ARG A 17 0.30 -8.59 -8.57
N TRP A 18 0.31 -7.27 -8.41
CA TRP A 18 0.66 -6.35 -9.50
C TRP A 18 2.06 -6.62 -10.05
N LEU A 19 3.04 -6.88 -9.17
CA LEU A 19 4.40 -7.25 -9.57
C LEU A 19 4.46 -8.58 -10.35
N ARG A 20 3.59 -9.55 -10.01
CA ARG A 20 3.45 -10.82 -10.74
C ARG A 20 2.70 -10.65 -12.07
N SER A 21 1.57 -9.94 -12.07
CA SER A 21 0.67 -9.75 -13.23
C SER A 21 1.27 -8.86 -14.31
N SER A 22 2.06 -7.85 -13.95
CA SER A 22 2.81 -7.03 -14.92
C SER A 22 3.80 -7.87 -15.76
N ARG A 23 4.12 -9.09 -15.31
CA ARG A 23 5.05 -10.00 -15.99
C ARG A 23 4.42 -11.20 -16.64
N TYR A 24 3.37 -11.76 -16.06
CA TYR A 24 2.69 -12.92 -16.61
C TYR A 24 1.22 -12.59 -16.92
N PRO A 25 0.94 -11.79 -17.97
CA PRO A 25 -0.44 -11.45 -18.36
C PRO A 25 -1.27 -12.66 -18.83
N GLN A 26 -0.65 -13.85 -18.93
CA GLN A 26 -1.25 -15.09 -19.44
C GLN A 26 -1.63 -16.09 -18.34
N ILE A 27 -1.31 -15.83 -17.07
CA ILE A 27 -1.74 -16.72 -15.98
C ILE A 27 -3.21 -16.41 -15.68
N ASP A 28 -4.07 -17.37 -16.02
CA ASP A 28 -5.50 -17.35 -15.74
C ASP A 28 -5.75 -17.17 -14.23
N ASP A 29 -6.43 -16.08 -13.89
CA ASP A 29 -6.87 -15.70 -12.52
C ASP A 29 -7.69 -16.84 -11.86
N SER A 30 -8.14 -17.82 -12.63
CA SER A 30 -9.00 -18.92 -12.18
C SER A 30 -8.30 -20.06 -11.42
N MET A 31 -6.96 -20.17 -11.35
CA MET A 31 -6.36 -21.47 -10.97
C MET A 31 -5.10 -21.48 -10.09
N THR A 32 -4.98 -20.67 -9.03
CA THR A 32 -3.98 -20.91 -7.95
C THR A 32 -4.31 -20.31 -6.55
N LEU A 33 -5.52 -19.77 -6.33
CA LEU A 33 -5.72 -18.71 -5.34
C LEU A 33 -5.89 -19.09 -3.85
N THR A 34 -5.92 -20.35 -3.40
CA THR A 34 -6.35 -20.60 -1.99
C THR A 34 -5.25 -20.94 -0.99
N TYR A 35 -4.16 -21.60 -1.40
CA TYR A 35 -3.09 -22.02 -0.48
C TYR A 35 -1.95 -21.00 -0.39
N ASP A 36 -1.64 -20.33 -1.51
CA ASP A 36 -0.57 -19.33 -1.59
C ASP A 36 -0.92 -18.05 -0.80
N GLU A 37 -2.16 -17.56 -0.93
CA GLU A 37 -2.59 -16.31 -0.26
C GLU A 37 -2.51 -16.38 1.27
N MET A 38 -2.88 -17.51 1.88
CA MET A 38 -2.83 -17.67 3.34
C MET A 38 -1.39 -17.72 3.84
N THR A 39 -0.49 -18.33 3.07
CA THR A 39 0.93 -18.44 3.38
C THR A 39 1.62 -17.10 3.21
N GLU A 40 1.35 -16.38 2.11
CA GLU A 40 1.81 -15.02 1.87
C GLU A 40 1.31 -14.06 2.96
N ARG A 41 0.01 -14.11 3.28
CA ARG A 41 -0.57 -13.30 4.36
C ARG A 41 0.10 -13.57 5.70
N LYS A 42 0.35 -14.84 6.03
CA LYS A 42 1.06 -15.22 7.25
C LYS A 42 2.49 -14.67 7.23
N TRP A 43 3.20 -14.80 6.12
CA TRP A 43 4.55 -14.27 5.96
C TRP A 43 4.60 -12.75 6.15
N ILE A 44 3.66 -12.00 5.56
CA ILE A 44 3.56 -10.53 5.72
C ILE A 44 3.38 -10.17 7.21
N ILE A 45 2.48 -10.86 7.90
CA ILE A 45 2.21 -10.61 9.32
C ILE A 45 3.43 -10.95 10.17
N ASP A 46 4.09 -12.08 9.91
CA ASP A 46 5.29 -12.51 10.61
C ASP A 46 6.45 -11.54 10.36
N ALA A 47 6.58 -11.00 9.14
CA ALA A 47 7.60 -10.01 8.79
C ALA A 47 7.39 -8.67 9.52
N CYS A 48 6.15 -8.26 9.73
CA CYS A 48 5.81 -7.01 10.43
C CYS A 48 5.72 -7.15 11.94
N GLU A 49 5.64 -8.38 12.45
CA GLU A 49 5.39 -8.72 13.86
C GLU A 49 4.08 -8.10 14.40
N SER A 50 3.14 -7.78 13.51
CA SER A 50 1.89 -7.09 13.85
C SER A 50 0.85 -7.25 12.75
N ARG A 51 -0.43 -7.17 13.14
CA ARG A 51 -1.55 -6.97 12.22
C ARG A 51 -1.86 -5.47 11.99
N SER A 52 -1.35 -4.60 12.85
CA SER A 52 -1.41 -3.14 12.70
C SER A 52 -0.28 -2.69 11.79
N ILE A 53 -0.52 -2.74 10.48
CA ILE A 53 0.49 -2.41 9.46
C ILE A 53 0.50 -0.89 9.23
N TRP A 54 1.65 -0.28 9.45
CA TRP A 54 1.89 1.14 9.19
C TRP A 54 2.73 1.31 7.92
N THR A 55 2.77 2.52 7.34
CA THR A 55 3.43 2.73 6.05
C THR A 55 4.90 2.32 6.05
N ILE A 56 5.63 2.52 7.16
CA ILE A 56 7.02 2.10 7.31
C ILE A 56 7.19 0.58 7.34
N ASP A 57 6.18 -0.19 7.77
CA ASP A 57 6.25 -1.64 7.74
C ASP A 57 6.31 -2.15 6.30
N PHE A 58 5.60 -1.49 5.38
CA PHE A 58 5.69 -1.81 3.96
C PHE A 58 7.08 -1.58 3.39
N VAL A 59 7.77 -0.53 3.82
CA VAL A 59 9.17 -0.28 3.41
C VAL A 59 10.05 -1.47 3.79
N ILE A 60 9.86 -2.00 5.00
CA ILE A 60 10.60 -3.16 5.49
C ILE A 60 10.21 -4.43 4.74
N ILE A 61 8.92 -4.63 4.46
CA ILE A 61 8.44 -5.76 3.65
C ILE A 61 9.03 -5.70 2.24
N LEU A 62 8.90 -4.56 1.55
CA LEU A 62 9.39 -4.36 0.19
C LEU A 62 10.91 -4.54 0.13
N GLN A 63 11.64 -4.05 1.12
CA GLN A 63 13.09 -4.30 1.18
C GLN A 63 13.40 -5.79 1.26
N ARG A 64 12.69 -6.52 2.14
CA ARG A 64 12.87 -7.98 2.28
C ARG A 64 12.47 -8.74 1.02
N LEU A 65 11.50 -8.24 0.28
CA LEU A 65 11.06 -8.82 -0.98
C LEU A 65 12.04 -8.56 -2.13
N PHE A 66 12.68 -7.39 -2.18
CA PHE A 66 13.58 -7.06 -3.28
C PHE A 66 15.00 -7.55 -3.02
N GLU A 67 15.44 -7.62 -1.76
CA GLU A 67 16.75 -8.18 -1.41
C GLU A 67 16.74 -9.71 -1.39
N LYS A 68 17.37 -10.32 -2.41
CA LYS A 68 17.50 -11.77 -2.58
C LYS A 68 18.05 -12.49 -1.35
N GLU A 69 19.07 -11.91 -0.69
CA GLU A 69 19.65 -12.47 0.53
C GLU A 69 18.62 -12.54 1.68
N LEU A 70 17.77 -11.52 1.81
CA LEU A 70 16.71 -11.49 2.81
C LEU A 70 15.56 -12.43 2.44
N ARG A 71 15.15 -12.50 1.16
CA ARG A 71 14.11 -13.43 0.68
C ARG A 71 14.40 -14.87 1.09
N GLN A 72 15.63 -15.34 0.85
CA GLN A 72 16.05 -16.71 1.15
C GLN A 72 16.08 -17.02 2.65
N SER A 73 16.42 -16.02 3.48
CA SER A 73 16.48 -16.19 4.94
C SER A 73 15.11 -16.33 5.61
N PHE A 74 14.05 -15.81 4.98
CA PHE A 74 12.70 -15.76 5.54
C PHE A 74 11.74 -16.80 4.94
N ASP A 75 12.24 -17.76 4.15
CA ASP A 75 11.45 -18.83 3.52
C ASP A 75 10.20 -18.26 2.82
N PHE A 76 10.39 -17.19 2.03
CA PHE A 76 9.29 -16.58 1.29
C PHE A 76 8.71 -17.63 0.34
N PRO A 77 7.38 -17.86 0.32
CA PRO A 77 6.75 -18.86 -0.53
C PRO A 77 6.85 -18.43 -2.00
N LEU A 78 7.96 -18.75 -2.64
CA LEU A 78 8.10 -18.76 -4.09
C LEU A 78 7.71 -20.15 -4.57
N ASN A 79 6.93 -20.23 -5.65
CA ASN A 79 6.73 -21.51 -6.33
C ASN A 79 8.10 -22.01 -6.79
N SER A 80 8.54 -23.12 -6.20
CA SER A 80 9.91 -23.63 -6.29
C SER A 80 10.29 -24.25 -7.64
N SER A 81 9.48 -24.06 -8.68
CA SER A 81 9.67 -24.62 -10.02
C SER A 81 10.49 -23.75 -10.97
N ASP A 82 10.55 -22.43 -10.77
CA ASP A 82 11.01 -21.52 -11.83
C ASP A 82 12.25 -20.72 -11.38
N GLN A 83 13.43 -21.22 -11.77
CA GLN A 83 14.72 -20.55 -11.56
C GLN A 83 14.82 -19.18 -12.26
N ASP A 84 13.93 -18.88 -13.20
CA ASP A 84 13.86 -17.61 -13.93
C ASP A 84 13.09 -16.50 -13.16
N ASP A 85 12.42 -16.81 -12.04
CA ASP A 85 11.67 -15.83 -11.23
C ASP A 85 12.58 -14.93 -10.37
N ASP A 86 13.86 -15.28 -10.20
CA ASP A 86 14.75 -14.65 -9.21
C ASP A 86 15.35 -13.30 -9.67
N ASP A 87 15.64 -13.17 -10.98
CA ASP A 87 16.17 -11.94 -11.61
C ASP A 87 15.12 -10.81 -11.66
N ALA A 88 13.87 -11.21 -11.45
CA ALA A 88 12.71 -10.42 -11.74
C ALA A 88 12.45 -9.40 -10.62
N TRP A 89 12.64 -9.79 -9.37
CA TRP A 89 12.46 -8.92 -8.20
C TRP A 89 13.56 -7.85 -8.08
N ASP A 90 14.69 -8.04 -8.76
CA ASP A 90 15.87 -7.19 -8.66
C ASP A 90 15.71 -5.84 -9.41
N GLU A 91 14.75 -5.74 -10.32
CA GLU A 91 14.49 -4.50 -11.09
C GLU A 91 13.46 -3.56 -10.44
N ALA A 92 12.63 -4.09 -9.53
CA ALA A 92 11.60 -3.29 -8.88
C ALA A 92 12.24 -2.29 -7.91
N ARG A 93 11.76 -1.04 -7.96
CA ARG A 93 12.21 0.03 -7.07
C ARG A 93 11.02 0.65 -6.38
N TYR A 94 11.25 1.15 -5.17
CA TYR A 94 10.23 1.86 -4.41
C TYR A 94 10.81 3.13 -3.81
N LEU A 95 9.93 4.08 -3.52
CA LEU A 95 10.26 5.30 -2.80
C LEU A 95 9.19 5.54 -1.75
N TYR A 96 9.59 5.58 -0.48
CA TYR A 96 8.69 5.93 0.62
C TYR A 96 8.66 7.44 0.82
N LEU A 97 7.45 7.99 0.74
CA LEU A 97 7.20 9.41 0.96
C LEU A 97 6.25 9.59 2.14
N SER A 98 6.60 10.49 3.06
CA SER A 98 5.72 10.90 4.15
C SER A 98 5.96 12.35 4.53
N LYS A 99 4.92 13.02 5.02
CA LYS A 99 5.06 14.37 5.57
C LYS A 99 5.88 14.41 6.86
N ARG A 100 5.92 13.29 7.57
CA ARG A 100 6.64 13.12 8.84
C ARG A 100 7.09 11.67 8.98
N PHE A 101 8.31 11.46 9.41
CA PHE A 101 8.78 10.16 9.88
C PHE A 101 8.42 9.94 11.35
N GLY A 102 7.97 8.73 11.67
CA GLY A 102 7.54 8.33 13.00
C GLY A 102 6.03 8.37 13.19
N VAL A 103 5.61 8.47 14.44
CA VAL A 103 4.21 8.41 14.85
C VAL A 103 3.73 9.79 15.26
N ASP A 104 2.54 10.18 14.78
CA ASP A 104 1.86 11.36 15.30
C ASP A 104 1.19 11.03 16.64
N GLU A 105 1.61 11.71 17.71
CA GLU A 105 1.04 11.51 19.06
C GLU A 105 -0.43 11.91 19.15
N ALA A 106 -0.93 12.74 18.23
CA ALA A 106 -2.35 13.04 18.14
C ALA A 106 -3.19 11.77 17.92
N TYR A 107 -2.64 10.73 17.28
CA TYR A 107 -3.38 9.49 17.02
C TYR A 107 -3.70 8.71 18.29
N LYS A 108 -3.02 8.98 19.41
CA LYS A 108 -3.33 8.34 20.70
C LYS A 108 -4.78 8.56 21.16
N SER A 109 -5.40 9.69 20.78
CA SER A 109 -6.77 10.01 21.14
C SER A 109 -7.82 9.44 20.18
N TYR A 110 -7.42 9.02 18.98
CA TYR A 110 -8.34 8.48 17.97
C TYR A 110 -8.72 7.03 18.28
N GLY A 111 -10.02 6.75 18.28
CA GLY A 111 -10.55 5.43 18.65
C GLY A 111 -9.94 4.28 17.84
N TYR A 112 -9.60 4.53 16.58
CA TYR A 112 -8.97 3.56 15.69
C TYR A 112 -7.56 3.14 16.13
N TYR A 113 -6.76 4.07 16.67
CA TYR A 113 -5.35 3.85 17.03
C TYR A 113 -5.13 3.58 18.52
N ARG A 114 -6.03 4.08 19.37
CA ARG A 114 -5.88 4.16 20.83
C ARG A 114 -5.39 2.87 21.49
N ASP A 115 -5.98 1.73 21.13
CA ASP A 115 -5.74 0.46 21.83
C ASP A 115 -4.39 -0.19 21.46
N ALA A 116 -3.82 0.16 20.29
CA ALA A 116 -2.55 -0.36 19.81
C ALA A 116 -1.40 0.68 19.88
N PHE A 117 -1.73 1.95 20.16
CA PHE A 117 -0.83 3.09 19.98
C PHE A 117 0.54 2.93 20.66
N GLU A 118 0.57 2.61 21.95
CA GLU A 118 1.84 2.53 22.71
C GLU A 118 2.76 1.42 22.20
N ARG A 119 2.17 0.27 21.83
CA ARG A 119 2.89 -0.86 21.25
C ARG A 119 3.44 -0.50 19.88
N ASP A 120 2.59 0.07 19.03
CA ASP A 120 2.98 0.50 17.69
C ASP A 120 4.04 1.60 17.75
N GLN A 121 3.91 2.59 18.63
CA GLN A 121 4.86 3.69 18.72
C GLN A 121 6.30 3.21 18.94
N SER A 122 6.51 2.28 19.87
CA SER A 122 7.83 1.72 20.14
C SER A 122 8.38 0.94 18.94
N ARG A 123 7.53 0.11 18.32
CA ARG A 123 7.87 -0.69 17.14
C ARG A 123 8.21 0.19 15.93
N ILE A 124 7.36 1.17 15.62
CA ILE A 124 7.52 2.09 14.49
C ILE A 124 8.80 2.92 14.64
N LYS A 125 9.11 3.40 15.85
CA LYS A 125 10.40 4.07 16.13
C LYS A 125 11.59 3.16 15.79
N GLY A 126 11.53 1.88 16.17
CA GLY A 126 12.54 0.88 15.81
C GLY A 126 12.65 0.65 14.30
N ARG A 127 11.52 0.55 13.59
CA ARG A 127 11.52 0.37 12.12
C ARG A 127 12.14 1.57 11.38
N PHE A 128 11.87 2.80 11.80
CA PHE A 128 12.52 3.97 11.22
C PHE A 128 14.03 4.02 11.50
N ALA A 129 14.46 3.61 12.70
CA ALA A 129 15.87 3.50 13.02
C ALA A 129 16.57 2.47 12.12
N LEU A 130 15.97 1.29 11.96
CA LEU A 130 16.45 0.23 11.07
C LEU A 130 16.49 0.70 9.61
N ALA A 131 15.43 1.33 9.11
CA ALA A 131 15.36 1.81 7.74
C ALA A 131 16.42 2.88 7.45
N LYS A 132 16.78 3.70 8.46
CA LYS A 132 17.89 4.66 8.36
C LYS A 132 19.25 3.96 8.34
N GLU A 133 19.44 2.94 9.18
CA GLU A 133 20.67 2.14 9.22
C GLU A 133 20.92 1.42 7.89
N LEU A 134 19.88 0.87 7.28
CA LEU A 134 19.91 0.22 5.98
C LEU A 134 19.91 1.20 4.79
N ASN A 135 19.86 2.51 5.04
CA ASN A 135 19.81 3.56 4.02
C ASN A 135 18.70 3.33 2.97
N LEU A 136 17.50 2.96 3.43
CA LEU A 136 16.36 2.67 2.57
C LEU A 136 15.84 3.93 1.84
N PRO A 137 15.27 3.79 0.63
CA PRO A 137 14.80 4.92 -0.18
C PRO A 137 13.57 5.59 0.45
N MET A 138 13.82 6.53 1.34
CA MET A 138 12.82 7.26 2.11
C MET A 138 13.05 8.77 2.00
N CYS A 139 11.99 9.54 1.78
CA CYS A 139 12.05 10.99 1.77
C CYS A 139 10.89 11.60 2.57
N GLU A 140 11.23 12.51 3.48
CA GLU A 140 10.23 13.31 4.19
C GLU A 140 9.83 14.48 3.28
N ALA A 141 8.67 14.36 2.64
CA ALA A 141 8.18 15.33 1.67
C ALA A 141 6.65 15.35 1.65
N GLN A 142 6.10 16.55 1.39
CA GLN A 142 4.70 16.70 1.03
C GLN A 142 4.58 16.72 -0.49
N ILE A 143 3.91 15.71 -1.05
CA ILE A 143 3.60 15.66 -2.48
C ILE A 143 2.24 16.31 -2.75
N GLY A 144 2.18 17.08 -3.84
CA GLY A 144 0.93 17.57 -4.41
C GLY A 144 0.24 16.48 -5.24
N LEU A 145 -1.05 16.68 -5.51
CA LEU A 145 -1.84 15.76 -6.33
C LEU A 145 -1.37 15.76 -7.79
N ASP A 146 -0.90 16.89 -8.28
CA ASP A 146 -0.28 17.06 -9.61
C ASP A 146 0.90 16.10 -9.80
N LEU A 147 1.87 16.11 -8.88
CA LEU A 147 3.02 15.21 -8.94
C LEU A 147 2.60 13.75 -8.79
N LEU A 148 1.63 13.46 -7.93
CA LEU A 148 1.10 12.11 -7.77
C LEU A 148 0.48 11.60 -9.08
N VAL A 149 -0.34 12.42 -9.74
CA VAL A 149 -0.94 12.13 -11.05
C VAL A 149 0.14 11.90 -12.10
N ASP A 150 1.17 12.76 -12.17
CA ASP A 150 2.28 12.62 -13.12
C ASP A 150 3.04 11.30 -12.93
N VAL A 151 3.19 10.83 -11.69
CA VAL A 151 3.85 9.56 -11.37
C VAL A 151 2.98 8.37 -11.80
N ILE A 152 1.71 8.33 -11.39
CA ILE A 152 0.80 7.21 -11.70
C ILE A 152 0.32 7.21 -13.15
N SER A 153 0.56 8.27 -13.92
CA SER A 153 0.32 8.29 -15.37
C SER A 153 1.32 7.45 -16.16
N ARG A 154 2.37 6.92 -15.50
CA ARG A 154 3.34 6.00 -16.10
C ARG A 154 2.88 4.56 -15.86
N ASP A 155 2.78 3.77 -16.92
CA ASP A 155 2.27 2.40 -16.86
C ASP A 155 3.07 1.47 -15.91
N GLU A 156 4.35 1.78 -15.69
CA GLU A 156 5.26 1.00 -14.83
C GLU A 156 5.23 1.46 -13.36
N CYS A 157 4.37 2.41 -13.00
CA CYS A 157 4.31 3.02 -11.68
C CYS A 157 2.93 2.83 -11.05
N ILE A 158 2.95 2.40 -9.79
CA ILE A 158 1.78 2.42 -8.91
C ILE A 158 2.10 3.24 -7.67
N ALA A 159 1.07 3.77 -7.01
CA ALA A 159 1.22 4.45 -5.74
C ALA A 159 0.31 3.82 -4.69
N MET A 160 0.89 3.40 -3.57
CA MET A 160 0.12 3.04 -2.39
C MET A 160 -0.02 4.27 -1.51
N VAL A 161 -1.25 4.71 -1.27
CA VAL A 161 -1.54 5.96 -0.55
C VAL A 161 -2.39 5.68 0.69
N LEU A 162 -2.06 6.37 1.78
CA LEU A 162 -2.87 6.38 3.00
C LEU A 162 -3.88 7.51 2.92
N ILE A 163 -5.16 7.17 3.00
CA ILE A 163 -6.27 8.12 2.99
C ILE A 163 -7.12 7.98 4.25
N ASP A 164 -7.93 8.99 4.54
CA ASP A 164 -8.93 8.91 5.59
C ASP A 164 -10.16 8.15 5.07
N ASN A 165 -10.44 7.00 5.67
CA ASN A 165 -11.57 6.15 5.35
C ASN A 165 -12.92 6.83 5.62
N ALA A 166 -12.97 7.73 6.61
CA ALA A 166 -14.18 8.50 6.90
C ALA A 166 -14.54 9.40 5.71
N VAL A 167 -13.53 10.06 5.14
CA VAL A 167 -13.66 10.87 3.92
C VAL A 167 -14.02 10.00 2.73
N LEU A 168 -13.31 8.88 2.51
CA LEU A 168 -13.54 7.98 1.38
C LEU A 168 -14.98 7.43 1.37
N LYS A 169 -15.48 6.98 2.53
CA LYS A 169 -16.82 6.41 2.65
C LYS A 169 -17.91 7.45 2.81
N ARG A 170 -17.56 8.74 2.81
CA ARG A 170 -18.45 9.87 3.14
C ARG A 170 -19.22 9.65 4.44
N MET A 171 -18.60 8.94 5.38
CA MET A 171 -19.17 8.68 6.69
C MET A 171 -18.61 9.71 7.66
N GLY A 172 -19.48 10.34 8.44
CA GLY A 172 -19.02 11.09 9.61
C GLY A 172 -18.33 10.16 10.59
N GLY A 173 -17.24 10.61 11.23
CA GLY A 173 -16.52 9.81 12.20
C GLY A 173 -15.11 10.33 12.47
N ASP A 174 -14.44 9.68 13.42
CA ASP A 174 -13.02 9.91 13.70
C ASP A 174 -12.16 9.42 12.53
N TYR A 175 -10.98 10.04 12.39
CA TYR A 175 -9.97 9.63 11.41
C TYR A 175 -9.67 8.13 11.50
N ALA A 176 -9.78 7.44 10.36
CA ALA A 176 -9.44 6.04 10.24
C ALA A 176 -8.59 5.84 8.99
N GLY A 177 -7.31 5.49 9.16
CA GLY A 177 -6.42 5.27 8.03
C GLY A 177 -6.87 4.09 7.17
N HIS A 178 -6.85 4.28 5.85
CA HIS A 178 -7.08 3.22 4.87
C HIS A 178 -6.09 3.34 3.72
N TYR A 179 -5.42 2.23 3.39
CA TYR A 179 -4.52 2.19 2.25
C TYR A 179 -5.30 1.84 0.98
N VAL A 180 -5.00 2.53 -0.11
CA VAL A 180 -5.48 2.19 -1.45
C VAL A 180 -4.31 2.17 -2.42
N LEU A 181 -4.46 1.37 -3.49
CA LEU A 181 -3.50 1.29 -4.56
C LEU A 181 -4.02 2.09 -5.77
N LEU A 182 -3.23 3.06 -6.20
CA LEU A 182 -3.46 3.83 -7.41
C LEU A 182 -2.63 3.21 -8.53
N VAL A 183 -3.29 2.71 -9.56
CA VAL A 183 -2.67 1.93 -10.64
C VAL A 183 -2.66 2.63 -11.99
N GLY A 184 -3.21 3.85 -12.07
CA GLY A 184 -3.28 4.59 -13.34
C GLY A 184 -4.26 5.75 -13.30
N ILE A 185 -4.37 6.43 -14.44
CA ILE A 185 -5.39 7.44 -14.72
C ILE A 185 -6.37 6.86 -15.73
N SER A 186 -7.65 6.80 -15.35
CA SER A 186 -8.70 6.42 -16.31
C SER A 186 -9.18 7.64 -17.09
N THR A 187 -9.32 7.45 -18.40
CA THR A 187 -10.01 8.38 -19.31
C THR A 187 -11.28 7.74 -19.91
N ASP A 188 -11.68 6.58 -19.39
CA ASP A 188 -12.88 5.88 -19.83
C ASP A 188 -14.12 6.71 -19.50
N ILE A 189 -15.04 6.81 -20.46
CA ILE A 189 -16.22 7.68 -20.35
C ILE A 189 -17.19 7.21 -19.26
N GLU A 190 -17.25 5.89 -18.99
CA GLU A 190 -18.08 5.33 -17.94
C GLU A 190 -17.50 5.65 -16.56
N ASP A 191 -16.18 5.53 -16.43
CA ASP A 191 -15.44 5.92 -15.22
C ASP A 191 -15.64 7.42 -14.94
N VAL A 192 -15.48 8.29 -15.96
CA VAL A 192 -15.71 9.73 -15.83
C VAL A 192 -17.15 10.03 -15.42
N ALA A 193 -18.13 9.42 -16.09
CA ALA A 193 -19.54 9.61 -15.76
C ALA A 193 -19.87 9.13 -14.32
N GLN A 194 -19.25 8.02 -13.89
CA GLN A 194 -19.38 7.53 -12.53
C GLN A 194 -18.80 8.55 -11.54
N ALA A 195 -17.58 9.04 -11.76
CA ALA A 195 -16.96 10.06 -10.93
C ALA A 195 -17.82 11.33 -10.82
N GLU A 196 -18.34 11.83 -11.95
CA GLU A 196 -19.23 13.00 -11.98
C GLU A 196 -20.51 12.77 -11.16
N ALA A 197 -21.10 11.58 -11.23
CA ALA A 197 -22.28 11.22 -10.45
C ALA A 197 -22.00 11.19 -8.94
N TYR A 198 -20.80 10.74 -8.52
CA TYR A 198 -20.40 10.66 -7.11
C TYR A 198 -19.95 12.00 -6.51
N CYS A 199 -19.29 12.86 -7.30
CA CYS A 199 -18.83 14.17 -6.84
C CYS A 199 -19.99 15.11 -6.50
N GLY A 200 -21.17 14.91 -7.09
CA GLY A 200 -22.35 15.73 -6.82
C GLY A 200 -22.21 17.17 -7.35
N LYS A 201 -23.34 17.82 -7.59
CA LYS A 201 -23.40 19.23 -8.02
C LYS A 201 -23.22 20.18 -6.84
N GLU A 202 -22.20 19.99 -6.00
CA GLU A 202 -21.91 20.97 -4.96
C GLU A 202 -21.28 22.20 -5.61
N GLU A 203 -22.06 23.28 -5.71
CA GLU A 203 -21.71 24.57 -6.34
C GLU A 203 -20.44 25.24 -5.75
N ASP A 204 -19.94 24.74 -4.61
CA ASP A 204 -18.76 25.24 -3.90
C ASP A 204 -17.55 24.29 -3.91
N THR A 205 -17.62 23.15 -4.63
CA THR A 205 -16.41 22.34 -4.82
C THR A 205 -15.54 23.00 -5.91
N PRO A 206 -14.29 23.43 -5.59
CA PRO A 206 -13.37 23.88 -6.62
C PRO A 206 -13.29 22.77 -7.66
N SER A 207 -13.39 23.09 -8.95
CA SER A 207 -13.43 22.09 -10.04
C SER A 207 -12.34 21.04 -9.81
N ALA A 208 -12.71 19.91 -9.21
CA ALA A 208 -11.72 18.93 -8.82
C ALA A 208 -11.22 18.32 -10.12
N SER A 209 -9.96 18.60 -10.47
CA SER A 209 -9.40 18.14 -11.75
C SER A 209 -9.31 16.61 -11.83
N TYR A 210 -9.41 15.92 -10.68
CA TYR A 210 -9.30 14.48 -10.55
C TYR A 210 -10.25 13.94 -9.47
N CYS A 211 -10.74 12.72 -9.67
CA CYS A 211 -11.51 11.95 -8.70
C CYS A 211 -10.93 10.53 -8.57
N LEU A 212 -11.09 9.92 -7.40
CA LEU A 212 -10.71 8.52 -7.18
C LEU A 212 -11.88 7.61 -7.55
N ILE A 213 -11.63 6.66 -8.45
CA ILE A 213 -12.59 5.63 -8.83
C ILE A 213 -12.05 4.29 -8.33
N VAL A 214 -12.88 3.58 -7.58
CA VAL A 214 -12.55 2.25 -7.07
C VAL A 214 -13.04 1.22 -8.07
N LYS A 215 -12.10 0.52 -8.71
CA LYS A 215 -12.38 -0.67 -9.52
C LYS A 215 -12.23 -1.91 -8.64
N ASN A 216 -13.29 -2.70 -8.54
CA ASN A 216 -13.30 -4.00 -7.84
C ASN A 216 -13.27 -5.14 -8.85
#